data_AF-A0A1G3MIC6-F1
#
_entry.id   AF-A0A1G3MIC6-F1
#
_cell.length_a   1.000
_cell.length_b   1.000
_cell.length_c   1.000
_cell.angle_alpha   90.00
_cell.angle_beta   90.00
_cell.angle_gamma   90.00
#
_symmetry.space_group_name_H-M   'P 1'
#
loop_
_entity.id
_entity.type
_entity.pdbx_description
1 polymer ?
#
loop_
_entity_poly.entity_id
_entity_poly.type
_entity_poly.pdbx_seq_one_letter_code
_entity_poly.pdbx_strand_id
1 'polypeptide(L)'
;MESFAGYSFCKAHSASYALVSYRLAWMKAWYPGYFICSVINNGGGFYGTQTYVDEAARLGYKLLPPCVNQGGADYAVAALPSPAAPEKQPAPDKPAIRAGLR
;
A
#
# COMPACT_ATOMS: atom_id res chain seq x y z
N MET A 1 29.21 4.36 -32.75
CA MET A 1 28.86 3.41 -31.65
C MET A 1 29.39 3.87 -30.29
N GLU A 2 30.55 4.55 -30.22
CA GLU A 2 31.19 4.93 -28.94
C GLU A 2 30.30 5.75 -27.99
N SER A 3 29.52 6.71 -28.50
CA SER A 3 28.66 7.54 -27.64
C SER A 3 27.50 6.77 -26.99
N PHE A 4 26.96 5.72 -27.63
CA PHE A 4 25.86 4.91 -27.07
C PHE A 4 26.36 3.89 -26.04
N ALA A 5 27.58 3.38 -26.21
CA ALA A 5 28.16 2.37 -25.33
C ALA A 5 28.25 2.85 -23.86
N GLY A 6 28.58 4.13 -23.64
CA GLY A 6 28.70 4.73 -22.30
C GLY A 6 27.38 4.88 -21.53
N TYR A 7 26.23 4.77 -22.20
CA TYR A 7 24.89 4.87 -21.59
C TYR A 7 24.03 3.62 -21.79
N SER A 8 24.55 2.61 -22.47
CA SER A 8 23.84 1.36 -22.72
C SER A 8 23.71 0.54 -21.42
N PHE A 9 22.56 -0.15 -21.26
CA PHE A 9 22.29 -0.95 -20.07
C PHE A 9 22.04 -2.41 -20.43
N CYS A 10 22.35 -3.32 -19.51
CA CYS A 10 22.15 -4.75 -19.74
C CYS A 10 20.65 -5.07 -19.88
N LYS A 11 20.24 -5.50 -21.09
CA LYS A 11 18.83 -5.80 -21.41
C LYS A 11 18.20 -6.81 -20.46
N ALA A 12 18.93 -7.87 -20.10
CA ALA A 12 18.42 -8.90 -19.19
C ALA A 12 18.14 -8.34 -17.79
N HIS A 13 19.03 -7.46 -17.29
CA HIS A 13 18.85 -6.78 -16.01
C HIS A 13 17.66 -5.81 -16.07
N SER A 14 17.55 -5.00 -17.11
CA SER A 14 16.40 -4.07 -17.26
C SER A 14 15.07 -4.82 -17.35
N ALA A 15 15.02 -5.97 -18.03
CA ALA A 15 13.81 -6.76 -18.18
C ALA A 15 13.32 -7.36 -16.85
N SER A 16 14.22 -7.83 -15.98
CA SER A 16 13.82 -8.41 -14.69
C SER A 16 13.19 -7.37 -13.75
N TYR A 17 13.76 -6.17 -13.68
CA TYR A 17 13.21 -5.06 -12.88
C TYR A 17 11.90 -4.52 -13.47
N ALA A 18 11.78 -4.45 -14.80
CA ALA A 18 10.55 -4.00 -15.46
C ALA A 18 9.36 -4.89 -15.11
N LEU A 19 9.55 -6.22 -15.07
CA LEU A 19 8.47 -7.17 -14.74
C LEU A 19 7.94 -6.98 -13.32
N VAL A 20 8.83 -6.85 -12.33
CA VAL A 20 8.42 -6.63 -10.93
C VAL A 20 7.76 -5.27 -10.78
N SER A 21 8.33 -4.22 -11.39
CA SER A 21 7.77 -2.87 -11.37
C SER A 21 6.35 -2.81 -11.95
N TYR A 22 6.13 -3.50 -13.07
CA TYR A 22 4.82 -3.59 -13.70
C TYR A 22 3.79 -4.27 -12.80
N ARG A 23 4.16 -5.38 -12.15
CA ARG A 23 3.27 -6.09 -11.21
C ARG A 23 2.90 -5.23 -9.99
N LEU A 24 3.87 -4.49 -9.44
CA LEU A 24 3.63 -3.56 -8.33
C LEU A 24 2.76 -2.38 -8.75
N ALA A 25 3.00 -1.81 -9.94
CA ALA A 25 2.17 -0.75 -10.49
C ALA A 25 0.72 -1.21 -10.71
N TRP A 26 0.53 -2.42 -11.23
CA TRP A 26 -0.80 -3.02 -11.38
C TRP A 26 -1.47 -3.19 -10.02
N MET A 27 -0.76 -3.69 -9.00
CA MET A 27 -1.30 -3.84 -7.65
C MET A 27 -1.67 -2.48 -7.04
N LYS A 28 -0.85 -1.43 -7.21
CA LYS A 28 -1.19 -0.09 -6.74
C LYS A 28 -2.40 0.49 -7.47
N ALA A 29 -2.55 0.23 -8.76
CA ALA A 29 -3.65 0.74 -9.58
C ALA A 29 -5.01 0.11 -9.20
N TRP A 30 -5.06 -1.20 -8.99
CA TRP A 30 -6.31 -1.94 -8.76
C TRP A 30 -6.59 -2.26 -7.30
N TYR A 31 -5.53 -2.43 -6.48
CA TYR A 31 -5.60 -2.79 -5.07
C TYR A 31 -4.72 -1.90 -4.18
N PRO A 32 -4.89 -0.56 -4.22
CA PRO A 32 -3.96 0.37 -3.56
C PRO A 32 -3.82 0.16 -2.05
N GLY A 33 -4.92 -0.16 -1.36
CA GLY A 33 -4.89 -0.42 0.09
C GLY A 33 -4.01 -1.62 0.46
N TYR A 34 -4.13 -2.73 -0.28
CA TYR A 34 -3.30 -3.91 -0.07
C TYR A 34 -1.84 -3.61 -0.41
N PHE A 35 -1.58 -2.92 -1.52
CA PHE A 35 -0.24 -2.49 -1.91
C PHE A 35 0.44 -1.68 -0.80
N ILE A 36 -0.23 -0.65 -0.26
CA ILE A 36 0.33 0.20 0.79
C ILE A 36 0.62 -0.59 2.07
N CYS A 37 -0.33 -1.41 2.53
CA CYS A 37 -0.10 -2.28 3.69
C CYS A 37 1.10 -3.21 3.48
N SER A 38 1.20 -3.85 2.31
CA SER A 38 2.32 -4.74 1.98
C SER A 38 3.66 -4.00 1.97
N VAL A 39 3.73 -2.79 1.44
CA VAL A 39 4.97 -1.98 1.45
C VAL A 39 5.38 -1.65 2.89
N ILE A 40 4.45 -1.18 3.72
CA ILE A 40 4.74 -0.85 5.12
C ILE A 40 5.21 -2.10 5.89
N ASN A 41 4.52 -3.23 5.71
CA ASN A 41 4.84 -4.48 6.40
C ASN A 41 6.17 -5.10 5.93
N ASN A 42 6.62 -4.80 4.71
CA ASN A 42 7.93 -5.22 4.22
C ASN A 42 9.10 -4.39 4.79
N GLY A 43 8.84 -3.46 5.72
CA GLY A 43 9.84 -2.52 6.23
C GLY A 43 9.92 -1.23 5.43
N GLY A 44 8.93 -0.97 4.57
CA GLY A 44 8.88 0.19 3.70
C GLY A 44 9.63 -0.01 2.39
N GLY A 45 10.04 1.11 1.81
CA GLY A 45 10.83 1.13 0.58
C GLY A 45 11.76 2.33 0.62
N PHE A 46 11.69 3.18 -0.41
CA PHE A 46 12.48 4.40 -0.47
C PHE A 46 12.02 5.48 0.53
N TYR A 47 10.73 5.47 0.91
CA TYR A 47 10.14 6.45 1.82
C TYR A 47 9.86 5.86 3.20
N GLY A 48 9.71 6.73 4.21
CA GLY A 48 9.30 6.30 5.55
C GLY A 48 7.82 5.91 5.61
N THR A 49 7.44 5.14 6.63
CA THR A 49 6.07 4.66 6.86
C THR A 49 5.02 5.77 6.77
N GLN A 50 5.30 6.94 7.36
CA GLN A 50 4.39 8.08 7.34
C GLN A 50 4.00 8.49 5.92
N THR A 51 4.93 8.46 4.96
CA THR A 51 4.65 8.85 3.57
C THR A 51 3.63 7.92 2.92
N TYR A 52 3.68 6.62 3.25
CA TYR A 52 2.72 5.64 2.75
C TYR A 52 1.36 5.76 3.44
N VAL A 53 1.34 6.10 4.73
CA VAL A 53 0.11 6.39 5.48
C VAL A 53 -0.59 7.64 4.93
N ASP A 54 0.18 8.69 4.64
CA ASP A 54 -0.35 9.92 4.04
C ASP A 54 -0.87 9.66 2.61
N GLU A 55 -0.21 8.80 1.84
CA GLU A 55 -0.70 8.37 0.52
C GLU A 55 -2.02 7.62 0.63
N ALA A 56 -2.17 6.71 1.59
CA ALA A 56 -3.44 6.03 1.83
C ALA A 56 -4.57 7.02 2.13
N ALA A 57 -4.30 8.02 2.97
CA ALA A 57 -5.25 9.09 3.25
C ALA A 57 -5.60 9.89 1.99
N ARG A 58 -4.60 10.26 1.15
CA ARG A 58 -4.83 10.94 -0.14
C ARG A 58 -5.66 10.11 -1.12
N LEU A 59 -5.51 8.80 -1.10
CA LEU A 59 -6.32 7.87 -1.91
C LEU A 59 -7.73 7.66 -1.35
N GLY A 60 -8.08 8.30 -0.23
CA GLY A 60 -9.40 8.26 0.39
C GLY A 60 -9.63 7.06 1.31
N TYR A 61 -8.57 6.39 1.76
CA TYR A 61 -8.71 5.32 2.76
C TYR A 61 -8.88 5.91 4.15
N LYS A 62 -9.85 5.37 4.91
CA LYS A 62 -9.98 5.68 6.33
C LYS A 62 -8.88 4.97 7.12
N LEU A 63 -8.08 5.73 7.86
CA LEU A 63 -7.04 5.21 8.73
C LEU A 63 -7.62 4.91 10.11
N LEU A 64 -7.46 3.67 10.59
CA LEU A 64 -7.88 3.22 11.90
C LEU A 64 -6.65 3.00 12.79
N PRO A 65 -6.72 3.40 14.07
CA PRO A 65 -5.64 3.15 15.02
C PRO A 65 -5.48 1.64 15.27
N PRO A 66 -4.31 1.24 15.80
CA PRO A 66 -4.10 -0.14 16.23
C PRO A 66 -5.11 -0.50 17.32
N CYS A 67 -5.58 -1.75 17.30
CA CYS A 67 -6.59 -2.24 18.24
C CYS A 67 -6.26 -3.68 18.62
N VAL A 68 -6.18 -3.96 19.92
CA VAL A 68 -5.86 -5.30 20.43
C VAL A 68 -6.91 -6.35 20.02
N ASN A 69 -8.18 -5.93 19.91
CA ASN A 69 -9.29 -6.84 19.61
C ASN A 69 -9.51 -7.11 18.12
N GLN A 70 -9.02 -6.23 17.24
CA GLN A 70 -9.34 -6.23 15.80
C GLN A 70 -8.11 -6.07 14.90
N GLY A 71 -6.92 -5.89 15.48
CA GLY A 71 -5.66 -5.65 14.78
C GLY A 71 -4.67 -6.79 14.99
N GLY A 72 -3.83 -7.02 13.99
CA GLY A 72 -2.65 -7.88 14.09
C GLY A 72 -1.38 -7.07 14.36
N ALA A 73 -0.23 -7.74 14.32
CA ALA A 73 1.07 -7.07 14.39
C ALA A 73 1.28 -6.11 13.20
N ASP A 74 0.75 -6.46 12.04
CA ASP A 74 0.97 -5.78 10.77
C ASP A 74 -0.19 -4.84 10.37
N TYR A 75 0.09 -3.92 9.44
CA TYR A 75 -0.94 -3.11 8.80
C TYR A 75 -1.84 -3.98 7.94
N ALA A 76 -3.15 -3.78 8.04
CA ALA A 76 -4.15 -4.60 7.35
C ALA A 76 -5.28 -3.77 6.76
N VAL A 77 -5.81 -4.22 5.62
CA VAL A 77 -7.07 -3.71 5.09
C VAL A 77 -8.20 -4.28 5.94
N ALA A 78 -8.91 -3.41 6.66
CA ALA A 78 -10.02 -3.78 7.52
C ALA A 78 -11.35 -3.55 6.80
N ALA A 79 -12.23 -4.54 6.84
CA ALA A 79 -13.65 -4.28 6.67
C ALA A 79 -14.08 -3.36 7.82
N LEU A 80 -14.80 -2.30 7.51
CA LEU A 80 -15.34 -1.43 8.55
C LEU A 80 -16.24 -2.27 9.46
N PRO A 81 -16.15 -2.11 10.79
CA PRO A 81 -17.03 -2.84 11.68
C PRO A 81 -18.48 -2.51 11.30
N SER A 82 -19.27 -3.55 11.01
CA SER A 82 -20.72 -3.43 10.89
C SER A 82 -21.26 -2.85 12.20
N PRO A 83 -22.09 -1.79 12.17
CA PRO A 83 -22.35 -1.00 13.36
C PRO A 83 -23.33 -1.73 14.29
N ALA A 84 -22.82 -2.16 15.45
CA ALA A 84 -23.63 -2.25 16.67
C ALA A 84 -23.65 -0.87 17.37
N ALA A 85 -24.14 0.17 16.68
CA ALA A 85 -24.48 1.49 17.23
C ALA A 85 -25.34 2.26 16.20
N PRO A 86 -26.31 3.08 16.62
CA PRO A 86 -27.41 3.50 15.75
C PRO A 86 -27.01 4.55 14.70
N GLU A 87 -27.63 4.38 13.53
CA GLU A 87 -28.02 5.39 12.53
C GLU A 87 -26.95 6.14 11.70
N LYS A 88 -26.95 5.79 10.40
CA LYS A 88 -26.57 6.59 9.21
C LYS A 88 -25.17 7.22 9.20
N GLN A 89 -24.16 6.41 8.93
CA GLN A 89 -23.04 6.85 8.09
C GLN A 89 -23.08 6.06 6.79
N PRO A 90 -23.03 6.72 5.61
CA PRO A 90 -22.97 6.01 4.35
C PRO A 90 -21.74 5.09 4.39
N ALA A 91 -21.93 3.83 4.01
CA ALA A 91 -20.84 2.87 3.94
C ALA A 91 -19.72 3.51 3.08
N PRO A 92 -18.49 3.63 3.60
CA PRO A 92 -17.39 4.12 2.80
C PRO A 92 -17.21 3.24 1.56
N ASP A 93 -17.13 3.87 0.38
CA ASP A 93 -16.92 3.19 -0.90
C ASP A 93 -15.61 2.39 -0.93
N LYS A 94 -14.67 2.69 -0.02
CA LYS A 94 -13.38 2.02 0.12
C LYS A 94 -13.23 1.41 1.52
N PRO A 95 -12.63 0.20 1.62
CA PRO A 95 -12.33 -0.39 2.92
C PRO A 95 -11.36 0.50 3.72
N ALA A 96 -11.28 0.31 5.02
CA ALA A 96 -10.36 1.05 5.87
C ALA A 96 -8.99 0.39 5.93
N ILE A 97 -7.96 1.14 6.33
CA ILE A 97 -6.64 0.59 6.67
C ILE A 97 -6.45 0.71 8.17
N ARG A 98 -6.15 -0.39 8.84
CA ARG A 98 -5.83 -0.43 10.26
C ARG A 98 -4.33 -0.54 10.47
N ALA A 99 -3.80 0.30 11.36
CA ALA A 99 -2.41 0.22 11.77
C ALA A 99 -2.12 -1.05 12.58
N GLY A 100 -0.92 -1.60 12.37
CA GLY A 100 -0.41 -2.74 13.14
C GLY A 100 -0.03 -2.36 14.57
N LEU A 101 0.04 -3.35 15.46
CA LEU A 101 0.41 -3.19 16.88
C LEU A 101 1.92 -3.19 17.15
N ARG A 102 2.74 -3.43 16.12
CA ARG A 102 4.21 -3.48 16.19
C ARG A 102 4.87 -2.10 16.28
#